data_AF-A0AA35R3H7-F1
#
_entry.id   AF-A0AA35R3H7-F1
#
_cell.length_a   1.000
_cell.length_b   1.000
_cell.length_c   1.000
_cell.angle_alpha   90.00
_cell.angle_beta   90.00
_cell.angle_gamma   90.00
#
_symmetry.space_group_name_H-M   'P 1'
#
loop_
_entity.id
_entity.type
_entity.pdbx_description
1 polymer ?
#
loop_
_entity_poly.entity_id
_entity_poly.type
_entity_poly.pdbx_seq_one_letter_code
_entity_poly.pdbx_strand_id
1 'polypeptide(L)'
;VRVGLVLPLWRDTEIKLDGDGGFIVHSGDHQAVFKPSSVQSMWTTLQSLYQSTENARVNNYYVGGLSHTWMSFYLAQLTDDCLIRNEWNLLKDVESFRPDSLIYSSNISSTKAGNVFEKQLVSKLRGVMLHEDLEEVTSRQLREKLEKEMDMGLTEYREFLDRHMLRILGQLEQPSKILDYLYLGSEWNASNLSELEAFGVGYILNVTREIDNFYPESSSTSTSGCTTFLTVS
;
A
#
# COMPACT_ATOMS: atom_id res chain seq x y z
N VAL A 1 -19.48 13.97 14.48
CA VAL A 1 -18.04 13.65 14.28
C VAL A 1 -17.24 14.59 15.17
N ARG A 2 -16.27 14.09 15.93
CA ARG A 2 -15.33 14.89 16.74
C ARG A 2 -13.91 14.59 16.26
N VAL A 3 -13.01 15.57 16.33
CA VAL A 3 -11.61 15.39 15.95
C VAL A 3 -10.87 14.74 17.12
N GLY A 4 -10.30 13.55 16.91
CA GLY A 4 -9.57 12.79 17.94
C GLY A 4 -8.05 12.81 17.78
N LEU A 5 -7.55 13.14 16.59
CA LEU A 5 -6.13 13.21 16.25
C LEU A 5 -5.92 14.27 15.17
N VAL A 6 -4.83 15.02 15.29
CA VAL A 6 -4.34 15.93 14.25
C VAL A 6 -2.88 15.61 14.05
N LEU A 7 -2.54 15.05 12.88
CA LEU A 7 -1.17 14.68 12.51
C LEU A 7 -0.78 15.43 11.23
N PRO A 8 0.09 16.45 11.30
CA PRO A 8 0.59 17.11 10.10
C PRO A 8 1.50 16.16 9.32
N LEU A 9 1.53 16.30 7.99
CA LEU A 9 2.47 15.58 7.13
C LEU A 9 3.49 16.58 6.56
N TRP A 10 4.71 16.50 7.08
CA TRP A 10 5.87 17.27 6.64
C TRP A 10 6.70 16.51 5.60
N ARG A 11 7.66 17.20 4.98
CA ARG A 11 8.59 16.62 3.99
C ARG A 11 9.44 15.44 4.54
N ASP A 12 9.63 15.39 5.85
CA ASP A 12 10.40 14.39 6.59
C ASP A 12 9.51 13.33 7.25
N THR A 13 8.25 13.24 6.84
CA THR A 13 7.34 12.20 7.34
C THR A 13 7.84 10.82 6.93
N GLU A 14 8.01 9.92 7.90
CA GLU A 14 8.34 8.52 7.69
C GLU A 14 7.15 7.62 8.02
N ILE A 15 6.90 6.62 7.18
CA ILE A 15 5.83 5.63 7.37
C ILE A 15 6.47 4.25 7.41
N LYS A 16 6.19 3.46 8.46
CA LYS A 16 6.75 2.12 8.67
C LYS A 16 5.64 1.12 8.99
N LEU A 17 5.69 -0.07 8.40
CA LEU A 17 4.77 -1.17 8.72
C LEU A 17 5.16 -1.78 10.07
N ASP A 18 4.17 -2.23 10.84
CA ASP A 18 4.40 -2.85 12.15
C ASP A 18 4.43 -4.39 12.13
N GLY A 19 4.17 -5.01 10.97
CA GLY A 19 4.18 -6.47 10.78
C GLY A 19 2.91 -7.18 11.24
N ASP A 20 1.89 -6.44 11.68
CA ASP A 20 0.58 -6.95 12.09
C ASP A 20 -0.57 -6.25 11.37
N GLY A 21 -0.35 -5.82 10.13
CA GLY A 21 -1.34 -5.11 9.33
C GLY A 21 -1.62 -3.70 9.80
N GLY A 22 -0.77 -3.13 10.65
CA GLY A 22 -0.77 -1.72 10.99
C GLY A 22 0.47 -1.01 10.50
N PHE A 23 0.49 0.29 10.72
CA PHE A 23 1.62 1.13 10.36
C PHE A 23 1.77 2.30 11.32
N ILE A 24 2.98 2.83 11.36
CA ILE A 24 3.41 3.90 12.22
C ILE A 24 3.78 5.07 11.32
N VAL A 25 3.23 6.24 11.62
CA VAL A 25 3.56 7.50 10.95
C VAL A 25 4.33 8.37 11.93
N HIS A 26 5.55 8.75 11.54
CA HIS A 26 6.40 9.70 12.24
C HIS A 26 6.43 11.00 11.44
N SER A 27 6.02 12.11 12.04
CA SER A 27 6.07 13.42 11.38
C SER A 27 6.45 14.51 12.38
N GLY A 28 7.63 15.11 12.20
CA GLY A 28 8.24 16.00 13.19
C GLY A 28 8.34 15.30 14.55
N ASP A 29 7.83 15.96 15.60
CA ASP A 29 7.84 15.42 16.97
C ASP A 29 6.67 14.47 17.30
N HIS A 30 5.80 14.19 16.32
CA HIS A 30 4.61 13.37 16.53
C HIS A 30 4.76 11.98 15.92
N GLN A 31 4.28 10.98 16.66
CA GLN A 31 4.18 9.60 16.21
C GLN A 31 2.75 9.12 16.45
N ALA A 32 2.15 8.48 15.43
CA ALA A 32 0.85 7.85 15.54
C ALA A 32 0.91 6.42 15.00
N VAL A 33 0.24 5.50 15.70
CA VAL A 33 0.09 4.09 15.30
C VAL A 33 -1.32 3.91 14.76
N PHE A 34 -1.44 3.31 13.59
CA PHE A 34 -2.70 3.03 12.93
C PHE A 34 -2.87 1.52 12.77
N LYS A 35 -4.05 1.04 13.14
CA LYS A 35 -4.48 -0.36 12.98
C LYS A 35 -5.75 -0.38 12.11
N PRO A 36 -5.60 -0.40 10.77
CA PRO A 36 -6.71 -0.54 9.84
C PRO A 36 -7.56 -1.78 10.15
N SER A 37 -8.87 -1.66 9.92
CA SER A 37 -9.81 -2.76 10.14
C SER A 37 -9.67 -3.89 9.12
N SER A 38 -9.06 -3.61 7.96
CA SER A 38 -8.84 -4.58 6.90
C SER A 38 -7.60 -4.26 6.06
N VAL A 39 -7.16 -5.22 5.24
CA VAL A 39 -6.03 -5.03 4.32
C VAL A 39 -6.35 -3.96 3.27
N GLN A 40 -7.60 -3.89 2.78
CA GLN A 40 -8.01 -2.82 1.85
C GLN A 40 -8.01 -1.44 2.52
N SER A 41 -8.47 -1.34 3.76
CA SER A 41 -8.40 -0.10 4.54
C SER A 41 -6.95 0.33 4.77
N MET A 42 -6.05 -0.64 5.03
CA MET A 42 -4.62 -0.40 5.15
C MET A 42 -4.04 0.16 3.85
N TRP A 43 -4.28 -0.51 2.71
CA TRP A 43 -3.82 -0.11 1.39
C TRP A 43 -4.27 1.32 1.05
N THR A 44 -5.57 1.58 1.12
CA THR A 44 -6.16 2.88 0.75
C THR A 44 -5.60 4.02 1.61
N THR A 45 -5.43 3.77 2.91
CA THR A 45 -4.87 4.76 3.83
C THR A 45 -3.40 5.03 3.52
N LEU A 46 -2.60 3.98 3.30
CA LEU A 46 -1.19 4.10 2.93
C LEU A 46 -1.01 4.83 1.60
N GLN A 47 -1.81 4.52 0.58
CA GLN A 47 -1.79 5.23 -0.71
C GLN A 47 -2.01 6.74 -0.53
N SER A 48 -3.06 7.10 0.23
CA SER A 48 -3.38 8.50 0.52
C SER A 48 -2.27 9.22 1.30
N LEU A 49 -1.65 8.52 2.26
CA LEU A 49 -0.55 9.05 3.06
C LEU A 49 0.74 9.23 2.24
N TYR A 50 1.10 8.26 1.40
CA TYR A 50 2.29 8.37 0.53
C TYR A 50 2.12 9.50 -0.48
N GLN A 51 0.94 9.62 -1.10
CA GLN A 51 0.63 10.72 -2.01
C GLN A 51 0.76 12.08 -1.30
N SER A 52 0.19 12.20 -0.10
CA SER A 52 0.25 13.44 0.68
C SER A 52 1.66 13.77 1.14
N THR A 53 2.45 12.76 1.51
CA THR A 53 3.86 12.91 1.92
C THR A 53 4.73 13.32 0.75
N GLU A 54 4.52 12.75 -0.43
CA GLU A 54 5.24 13.16 -1.64
C GLU A 54 4.90 14.59 -2.03
N ASN A 55 3.61 14.97 -1.95
CA ASN A 55 3.19 16.35 -2.15
C ASN A 55 3.86 17.31 -1.15
N ALA A 56 4.00 16.90 0.11
CA ALA A 56 4.72 17.66 1.13
C ALA A 56 6.23 17.76 0.83
N ARG A 57 6.83 16.73 0.23
CA ARG A 57 8.24 16.72 -0.19
C ARG A 57 8.47 17.66 -1.37
N VAL A 58 7.65 17.56 -2.41
CA VAL A 58 7.72 18.40 -3.62
C VAL A 58 7.55 19.88 -3.28
N ASN A 59 6.60 20.20 -2.40
CA ASN A 59 6.33 21.59 -1.98
C ASN A 59 7.16 22.02 -0.76
N ASN A 60 8.05 21.15 -0.27
CA ASN A 60 8.94 21.41 0.85
C ASN A 60 8.19 21.92 2.10
N TYR A 61 7.16 21.21 2.55
CA TYR A 61 6.46 21.54 3.79
C TYR A 61 7.33 21.20 5.00
N TYR A 62 7.45 22.15 5.93
CA TYR A 62 8.25 22.02 7.13
C TYR A 62 7.55 22.66 8.33
N VAL A 63 7.94 22.24 9.53
CA VAL A 63 7.43 22.75 10.81
C VAL A 63 7.69 24.25 10.91
N GLY A 64 6.65 25.04 11.17
CA GLY A 64 6.73 26.51 11.21
C GLY A 64 6.57 27.20 9.85
N GLY A 65 6.36 26.44 8.77
CA GLY A 65 5.94 26.98 7.47
C GLY A 65 4.45 27.39 7.45
N LEU A 66 4.03 28.07 6.38
CA LEU A 66 2.66 28.58 6.24
C LEU A 66 1.63 27.51 5.81
N SER A 67 2.08 26.35 5.32
CA SER A 67 1.24 25.32 4.68
C SER A 67 0.19 24.70 5.61
N HIS A 68 0.46 24.65 6.92
CA HIS A 68 -0.39 24.03 7.92
C HIS A 68 -0.91 25.04 8.96
N THR A 69 -0.93 26.34 8.66
CA THR A 69 -1.42 27.38 9.60
C THR A 69 -2.87 27.17 10.04
N TRP A 70 -3.68 26.55 9.19
CA TRP A 70 -5.06 26.15 9.49
C TRP A 70 -5.15 25.06 10.56
N MET A 71 -4.07 24.34 10.86
CA MET A 71 -4.05 23.25 11.84
C MET A 71 -4.43 23.71 13.25
N SER A 72 -4.09 24.94 13.63
CA SER A 72 -4.42 25.49 14.95
C SER A 72 -5.91 25.47 15.26
N PHE A 73 -6.77 25.58 14.24
CA PHE A 73 -8.22 25.46 14.38
C PHE A 73 -8.66 24.07 14.84
N TYR A 74 -8.04 23.01 14.29
CA TYR A 74 -8.34 21.63 14.66
C TYR A 74 -7.69 21.22 15.98
N LEU A 75 -6.45 21.68 16.23
CA LEU A 75 -5.78 21.45 17.51
C LEU A 75 -6.56 22.05 18.69
N ALA A 76 -7.18 23.23 18.51
CA ALA A 76 -8.02 23.84 19.53
C ALA A 76 -9.34 23.07 19.80
N GLN A 77 -9.74 22.18 18.89
CA GLN A 77 -10.93 21.33 19.04
C GLN A 77 -10.64 19.95 19.60
N LEU A 78 -9.37 19.60 19.79
CA LEU A 78 -8.98 18.42 20.54
C LEU A 78 -9.36 18.69 22.01
N THR A 79 -10.58 18.33 22.38
CA THR A 79 -11.06 18.40 23.76
C THR A 79 -10.13 17.63 24.69
N ASP A 80 -9.92 18.13 25.92
CA ASP A 80 -9.17 17.52 27.03
C ASP A 80 -9.79 16.18 27.54
N ASP A 81 -10.48 15.42 26.68
CA ASP A 81 -10.89 14.06 26.98
C ASP A 81 -9.64 13.17 26.95
N CYS A 82 -8.98 13.15 28.11
CA CYS A 82 -7.86 12.28 28.47
C CYS A 82 -8.12 10.80 28.15
N LEU A 83 -9.37 10.38 27.95
CA LEU A 83 -9.76 9.05 27.48
C LEU A 83 -9.38 8.79 26.01
N ILE A 84 -9.64 9.71 25.08
CA ILE A 84 -9.28 9.53 23.64
C ILE A 84 -7.77 9.67 23.46
N ARG A 85 -7.15 10.62 24.18
CA ARG A 85 -5.70 10.74 24.23
C ARG A 85 -5.05 9.49 24.84
N ASN A 86 -5.69 8.85 25.83
CA ASN A 86 -5.23 7.58 26.38
C ASN A 86 -5.49 6.41 25.43
N GLU A 87 -6.57 6.33 24.66
CA GLU A 87 -6.78 5.24 23.68
C GLU A 87 -5.70 5.22 22.60
N TRP A 88 -5.32 6.38 22.05
CA TRP A 88 -4.21 6.48 21.10
C TRP A 88 -2.83 6.28 21.74
N ASN A 89 -2.67 6.61 23.02
CA ASN A 89 -1.43 6.34 23.77
C ASN A 89 -1.36 4.90 24.32
N LEU A 90 -2.47 4.20 24.53
CA LEU A 90 -2.55 2.80 24.97
C LEU A 90 -2.18 1.84 23.83
N LEU A 91 -2.28 2.28 22.57
CA LEU A 91 -1.66 1.59 21.43
C LEU A 91 -0.12 1.64 21.45
N LYS A 92 0.51 2.38 22.39
CA LYS A 92 1.96 2.33 22.61
C LYS A 92 2.41 1.12 23.46
N ASP A 93 1.48 0.46 24.17
CA ASP A 93 1.79 -0.74 25.00
C ASP A 93 1.73 -2.05 24.22
N VAL A 94 1.58 -1.99 22.89
CA VAL A 94 2.06 -3.09 22.04
C VAL A 94 3.57 -2.94 22.01
N GLU A 95 4.27 -3.88 22.65
CA GLU A 95 5.73 -4.01 22.62
C GLU A 95 6.25 -3.58 21.26
N SER A 96 6.77 -2.35 21.21
CA SER A 96 7.55 -1.90 20.09
C SER A 96 8.77 -2.80 20.11
N PHE A 97 8.73 -3.88 19.33
CA PHE A 97 9.93 -4.55 18.91
C PHE A 97 10.66 -3.49 18.09
N ARG A 98 11.51 -2.70 18.75
CA ARG A 98 12.52 -1.91 18.08
C ARG A 98 13.33 -2.94 17.29
N PRO A 99 13.39 -2.87 15.96
CA PRO A 99 14.49 -3.49 15.28
C PRO A 99 15.70 -2.68 15.74
N ASP A 100 16.42 -3.20 16.73
CA ASP A 100 17.76 -2.73 17.01
C ASP A 100 18.57 -2.89 15.71
N SER A 101 19.19 -1.79 15.32
CA SER A 101 20.11 -1.61 14.19
C SER A 101 19.49 -1.46 12.78
N LEU A 102 19.66 -0.24 12.26
CA LEU A 102 20.30 0.03 10.97
C LEU A 102 20.44 -1.18 10.03
N ILE A 103 19.43 -1.46 9.21
CA ILE A 103 19.63 -2.13 7.92
C ILE A 103 18.87 -1.37 6.84
N TYR A 104 19.34 -0.14 6.57
CA TYR A 104 19.30 0.39 5.21
C TYR A 104 20.57 -0.11 4.51
N SER A 105 20.59 -1.41 4.21
CA SER A 105 21.63 -2.05 3.43
C SER A 105 20.99 -3.11 2.57
N SER A 106 20.92 -2.83 1.29
CA SER A 106 21.18 -3.83 0.24
C SER A 106 22.05 -4.97 0.76
N ASN A 107 21.61 -6.21 0.51
CA ASN A 107 22.23 -7.51 0.84
C ASN A 107 21.59 -8.24 2.03
N ILE A 108 20.35 -8.70 1.88
CA ILE A 108 20.05 -10.04 2.39
C ILE A 108 20.92 -10.97 1.55
N SER A 109 21.93 -11.56 2.18
CA SER A 109 22.65 -12.72 1.72
C SER A 109 21.68 -13.90 1.61
N SER A 110 20.73 -13.82 0.67
CA SER A 110 19.74 -14.86 0.44
C SER A 110 20.49 -16.03 -0.18
N THR A 111 20.71 -17.08 0.59
CA THR A 111 21.05 -18.37 0.01
C THR A 111 19.98 -18.72 -1.03
N LYS A 112 20.35 -19.42 -2.11
CA LYS A 112 19.38 -19.82 -3.16
C LYS A 112 18.14 -20.53 -2.57
N ALA A 113 18.29 -21.21 -1.44
CA ALA A 113 17.21 -21.89 -0.73
C ALA A 113 16.19 -20.92 -0.09
N GLY A 114 16.64 -19.83 0.55
CA GLY A 114 15.75 -18.83 1.15
C GLY A 114 14.86 -18.15 0.11
N ASN A 115 15.41 -17.87 -1.07
CA ASN A 115 14.69 -17.23 -2.17
C ASN A 115 13.60 -18.15 -2.77
N VAL A 116 13.80 -19.48 -2.77
CA VAL A 116 12.77 -20.43 -3.22
C VAL A 116 11.62 -20.51 -2.22
N PHE A 117 11.94 -20.54 -0.92
CA PHE A 117 10.92 -20.54 0.12
C PHE A 117 10.09 -19.26 0.13
N GLU A 118 10.73 -18.09 0.08
CA GLU A 118 10.04 -16.79 0.00
C GLU A 118 9.12 -16.71 -1.24
N LYS A 119 9.56 -17.23 -2.39
CA LYS A 119 8.71 -17.30 -3.60
C LYS A 119 7.49 -18.21 -3.40
N GLN A 120 7.68 -19.36 -2.76
CA GLN A 120 6.58 -20.26 -2.43
C GLN A 120 5.60 -19.59 -1.46
N LEU A 121 6.12 -18.89 -0.46
CA LEU A 121 5.35 -18.13 0.53
C LEU A 121 4.50 -17.06 -0.15
N VAL A 122 5.09 -16.25 -1.04
CA VAL A 122 4.36 -15.22 -1.80
C VAL A 122 3.32 -15.83 -2.74
N SER A 123 3.62 -16.96 -3.39
CA SER A 123 2.67 -17.66 -4.25
C SER A 123 1.45 -18.15 -3.46
N LYS A 124 1.68 -18.72 -2.28
CA LYS A 124 0.62 -19.18 -1.37
C LYS A 124 -0.18 -18.01 -0.78
N LEU A 125 0.49 -16.94 -0.35
CA LEU A 125 -0.16 -15.72 0.11
C LEU A 125 -1.09 -15.16 -0.97
N ARG A 126 -0.65 -15.09 -2.23
CA ARG A 126 -1.50 -14.66 -3.35
C ARG A 126 -2.71 -15.56 -3.52
N GLY A 127 -2.54 -16.88 -3.38
CA GLY A 127 -3.63 -17.84 -3.38
C GLY A 127 -4.66 -17.52 -2.31
N VAL A 128 -4.25 -17.35 -1.05
CA VAL A 128 -5.15 -16.99 0.05
C VAL A 128 -5.86 -15.67 -0.24
N MET A 129 -5.13 -14.63 -0.63
CA MET A 129 -5.71 -13.30 -0.90
C MET A 129 -6.75 -13.30 -2.02
N LEU A 130 -6.62 -14.18 -3.02
CA LEU A 130 -7.58 -14.29 -4.12
C LEU A 130 -8.93 -14.89 -3.68
N HIS A 131 -8.94 -15.69 -2.61
CA HIS A 131 -10.14 -16.40 -2.14
C HIS A 131 -10.81 -15.70 -0.95
N GLU A 132 -10.24 -14.58 -0.49
CA GLU A 132 -10.67 -13.86 0.70
C GLU A 132 -11.28 -12.51 0.34
N ASP A 133 -12.18 -12.04 1.19
CA ASP A 133 -12.72 -10.69 1.08
C ASP A 133 -11.76 -9.69 1.73
N LEU A 134 -11.03 -8.94 0.90
CA LEU A 134 -9.96 -8.05 1.33
C LEU A 134 -10.48 -6.77 2.03
N GLU A 135 -11.78 -6.49 1.92
CA GLU A 135 -12.47 -5.39 2.61
C GLU A 135 -12.71 -5.68 4.10
N GLU A 136 -12.78 -6.95 4.48
CA GLU A 136 -13.14 -7.40 5.83
C GLU A 136 -12.01 -8.16 6.53
N VAL A 137 -11.05 -8.70 5.78
CA VAL A 137 -9.94 -9.48 6.36
C VAL A 137 -8.79 -8.57 6.79
N THR A 138 -8.16 -8.90 7.92
CA THR A 138 -6.94 -8.25 8.42
C THR A 138 -5.68 -9.00 7.96
N SER A 139 -4.52 -8.32 7.93
CA SER A 139 -3.24 -8.99 7.61
C SER A 139 -2.93 -10.15 8.56
N ARG A 140 -3.31 -10.01 9.84
CA ARG A 140 -3.17 -11.08 10.84
C ARG A 140 -3.98 -12.31 10.45
N GLN A 141 -5.25 -12.15 10.06
CA GLN A 141 -6.10 -13.27 9.65
C GLN A 141 -5.58 -13.93 8.37
N LEU A 142 -5.08 -13.15 7.40
CA LEU A 142 -4.44 -13.72 6.21
C LEU A 142 -3.19 -14.53 6.56
N ARG A 143 -2.35 -14.03 7.47
CA ARG A 143 -1.19 -14.76 7.97
C ARG A 143 -1.60 -16.06 8.67
N GLU A 144 -2.58 -16.03 9.56
CA GLU A 144 -3.07 -17.22 10.27
C GLU A 144 -3.62 -18.28 9.29
N LYS A 145 -4.29 -17.86 8.21
CA LYS A 145 -4.74 -18.76 7.13
C LYS A 145 -3.56 -19.36 6.36
N LEU A 146 -2.56 -18.55 6.04
CA LEU A 146 -1.35 -18.98 5.36
C LEU A 146 -0.52 -19.96 6.22
N GLU A 147 -0.38 -19.69 7.52
CA GLU A 147 0.25 -20.56 8.51
C GLU A 147 -0.44 -21.92 8.55
N LYS A 148 -1.78 -21.95 8.51
CA LYS A 148 -2.58 -23.17 8.45
C LYS A 148 -2.39 -23.94 7.14
N GLU A 149 -2.29 -23.25 6.00
CA GLU A 149 -2.05 -23.90 4.71
C GLU A 149 -0.64 -24.51 4.59
N MET A 150 0.34 -23.89 5.23
CA MET A 150 1.75 -24.31 5.17
C MET A 150 2.19 -25.18 6.36
N ASP A 151 1.33 -25.36 7.36
CA ASP A 151 1.58 -26.07 8.61
C ASP A 151 2.86 -25.57 9.33
N MET A 152 3.04 -24.24 9.37
CA MET A 152 4.21 -23.59 9.96
C MET A 152 3.89 -22.21 10.52
N GLY A 153 4.57 -21.81 11.59
CA GLY A 153 4.49 -20.46 12.13
C GLY A 153 5.24 -19.46 11.25
N LEU A 154 4.61 -18.32 10.95
CA LEU A 154 5.12 -17.25 10.08
C LEU A 154 5.27 -15.90 10.78
N THR A 155 5.06 -15.84 12.10
CA THR A 155 6.19 -15.52 13.00
C THR A 155 7.11 -14.39 12.53
N GLU A 156 8.27 -14.82 12.03
CA GLU A 156 9.39 -13.97 11.63
C GLU A 156 9.17 -13.26 10.29
N TYR A 157 8.17 -13.69 9.51
CA TYR A 157 7.85 -13.15 8.19
C TYR A 157 6.75 -12.08 8.23
N ARG A 158 6.37 -11.61 9.41
CA ARG A 158 5.32 -10.60 9.64
C ARG A 158 5.44 -9.36 8.75
N GLU A 159 6.56 -8.65 8.82
CA GLU A 159 6.79 -7.46 7.99
C GLU A 159 6.92 -7.80 6.49
N PHE A 160 7.54 -8.94 6.19
CA PHE A 160 7.67 -9.44 4.82
C PHE A 160 6.30 -9.69 4.19
N LEU A 161 5.41 -10.35 4.91
CA LEU A 161 4.05 -10.68 4.49
C LEU A 161 3.22 -9.41 4.30
N ASP A 162 3.22 -8.47 5.25
CA ASP A 162 2.49 -7.21 5.11
C ASP A 162 2.91 -6.43 3.84
N ARG A 163 4.23 -6.36 3.59
CA ARG A 163 4.77 -5.71 2.38
C ARG A 163 4.31 -6.42 1.10
N HIS A 164 4.33 -7.76 1.11
CA HIS A 164 3.87 -8.54 -0.03
C HIS A 164 2.35 -8.52 -0.21
N MET A 165 1.56 -8.41 0.86
CA MET A 165 0.12 -8.21 0.79
C MET A 165 -0.22 -6.90 0.06
N LEU A 166 0.42 -5.80 0.44
CA LEU A 166 0.25 -4.50 -0.24
C LEU A 166 0.65 -4.60 -1.72
N ARG A 167 1.76 -5.27 -2.02
CA ARG A 167 2.19 -5.48 -3.41
C ARG A 167 1.19 -6.33 -4.22
N ILE A 168 0.66 -7.40 -3.63
CA ILE A 168 -0.32 -8.27 -4.28
C ILE A 168 -1.64 -7.51 -4.48
N LEU A 169 -2.07 -6.71 -3.50
CA LEU A 169 -3.27 -5.88 -3.63
C LEU A 169 -3.21 -4.96 -4.85
N GLY A 170 -2.10 -4.22 -5.01
CA GLY A 170 -1.91 -3.38 -6.20
C GLY A 170 -1.90 -4.16 -7.52
N GLN A 171 -1.61 -5.46 -7.50
CA GLN A 171 -1.68 -6.34 -8.67
C GLN A 171 -3.07 -6.95 -8.92
N LEU A 172 -3.93 -7.00 -7.89
CA LEU A 172 -5.28 -7.56 -7.97
C LEU A 172 -6.33 -6.53 -8.42
N GLU A 173 -6.02 -5.23 -8.34
CA GLU A 173 -6.90 -4.18 -8.84
C GLU A 173 -7.17 -4.39 -10.34
N GLN A 174 -8.44 -4.60 -10.69
CA GLN A 174 -8.86 -4.76 -12.08
C GLN A 174 -8.86 -3.40 -12.80
N PRO A 175 -8.64 -3.40 -14.13
CA PRO A 175 -8.75 -2.17 -14.90
C PRO A 175 -10.18 -1.63 -14.86
N SER A 176 -10.29 -0.32 -14.65
CA SER A 176 -11.56 0.40 -14.62
C SER A 176 -12.07 0.65 -16.04
N LYS A 177 -13.27 0.14 -16.35
CA LYS A 177 -13.95 0.47 -17.60
C LYS A 177 -14.55 1.87 -17.51
N ILE A 178 -14.01 2.83 -18.26
CA ILE A 178 -14.46 4.23 -18.28
C ILE A 178 -15.53 4.44 -19.35
N LEU A 179 -15.33 3.87 -20.55
CA LEU A 179 -16.29 3.87 -21.66
C LEU A 179 -16.35 2.48 -22.29
N ASP A 180 -17.31 2.26 -23.19
CA ASP A 180 -17.54 0.96 -23.84
C ASP A 180 -16.29 0.34 -24.47
N TYR A 181 -15.39 1.20 -24.96
CA TYR A 181 -14.13 0.84 -25.60
C TYR A 181 -12.93 1.52 -24.94
N LEU A 182 -13.04 1.91 -23.66
CA LEU A 182 -11.96 2.58 -22.93
C LEU A 182 -11.81 2.01 -21.52
N TYR A 183 -10.67 1.39 -21.28
CA TYR A 183 -10.25 0.97 -19.95
C TYR A 183 -9.12 1.85 -19.46
N LEU A 184 -9.07 2.08 -18.15
CA LEU A 184 -7.99 2.71 -17.43
C LEU A 184 -7.42 1.68 -16.46
N GLY A 185 -6.12 1.47 -16.46
CA GLY A 185 -5.50 0.54 -15.52
C GLY A 185 -4.07 0.90 -15.18
N SER A 186 -3.55 0.14 -14.23
CA SER A 186 -2.18 0.29 -13.75
C SER A 186 -1.16 -0.32 -14.71
N GLU A 187 0.11 -0.08 -14.43
CA GLU A 187 1.24 -0.83 -15.01
C GLU A 187 1.01 -2.35 -15.01
N TRP A 188 0.52 -2.89 -13.88
CA TRP A 188 0.29 -4.32 -13.72
C TRP A 188 -0.77 -4.84 -14.66
N ASN A 189 -1.87 -4.11 -14.83
CA ASN A 189 -2.91 -4.47 -15.78
C ASN A 189 -2.39 -4.41 -17.23
N ALA A 190 -1.60 -3.39 -17.55
CA ALA A 190 -0.97 -3.24 -18.86
C ALA A 190 0.07 -4.34 -19.17
N SER A 191 0.59 -5.03 -18.15
CA SER A 191 1.55 -6.14 -18.31
C SER A 191 0.90 -7.52 -18.47
N ASN A 192 -0.43 -7.63 -18.41
CA ASN A 192 -1.16 -8.90 -18.46
C ASN A 192 -1.84 -9.10 -19.83
N LEU A 193 -1.09 -9.57 -20.83
CA LEU A 193 -1.57 -9.77 -22.20
C LEU A 193 -2.86 -10.61 -22.26
N SER A 194 -2.93 -11.73 -21.54
CA SER A 194 -4.09 -12.63 -21.57
C SER A 194 -5.38 -11.96 -21.11
N GLU A 195 -5.29 -11.06 -20.13
CA GLU A 195 -6.43 -10.31 -19.61
C GLU A 195 -6.82 -9.17 -20.56
N LEU A 196 -5.84 -8.49 -21.15
CA LEU A 196 -6.06 -7.48 -22.19
C LEU A 196 -6.77 -8.09 -23.43
N GLU A 197 -6.33 -9.27 -23.88
CA GLU A 197 -6.98 -10.02 -24.96
C GLU A 197 -8.41 -10.43 -24.60
N ALA A 198 -8.64 -10.88 -23.35
CA ALA A 198 -9.97 -11.21 -22.86
C ALA A 198 -10.91 -9.99 -22.83
N PHE A 199 -10.38 -8.80 -22.55
CA PHE A 199 -11.10 -7.52 -22.65
C PHE A 199 -11.21 -6.96 -24.08
N GLY A 200 -10.64 -7.64 -25.07
CA GLY A 200 -10.63 -7.19 -26.48
C GLY A 200 -9.83 -5.90 -26.70
N VAL A 201 -8.85 -5.64 -25.85
CA VAL A 201 -7.95 -4.48 -25.97
C VAL A 201 -7.07 -4.67 -27.21
N GLY A 202 -7.23 -3.76 -28.18
CA GLY A 202 -6.38 -3.71 -29.37
C GLY A 202 -5.33 -2.60 -29.32
N TYR A 203 -5.50 -1.61 -28.43
CA TYR A 203 -4.58 -0.49 -28.29
C TYR A 203 -4.25 -0.24 -26.82
N ILE A 204 -2.96 -0.11 -26.52
CA ILE A 204 -2.47 0.31 -25.20
C ILE A 204 -1.79 1.66 -25.39
N LEU A 205 -2.32 2.68 -24.73
CA LEU A 205 -1.75 4.02 -24.72
C LEU A 205 -1.19 4.28 -23.32
N ASN A 206 0.13 4.28 -23.23
CA ASN A 206 0.83 4.65 -22.01
C ASN A 206 0.85 6.18 -21.86
N VAL A 207 0.22 6.68 -20.80
CA VAL A 207 0.08 8.13 -20.56
C VAL A 207 1.18 8.65 -19.62
N THR A 208 2.03 7.77 -19.09
CA THR A 208 3.11 8.12 -18.16
C THR A 208 4.47 8.03 -18.84
N ARG A 209 5.42 8.86 -18.41
CA ARG A 209 6.79 8.87 -18.95
C ARG A 209 7.72 7.90 -18.24
N GLU A 210 7.25 7.31 -17.15
CA GLU A 210 8.05 6.52 -16.21
C GLU A 210 7.96 5.02 -16.48
N ILE A 211 6.93 4.60 -17.23
CA ILE A 211 6.66 3.21 -17.54
C ILE A 211 7.04 2.96 -19.01
N ASP A 212 7.73 1.85 -19.29
CA ASP A 212 8.01 1.43 -20.66
C ASP A 212 6.80 0.73 -21.29
N ASN A 213 6.68 0.79 -22.62
CA ASN A 213 5.64 0.04 -23.31
C ASN A 213 5.95 -1.46 -23.25
N PHE A 214 5.06 -2.24 -22.62
CA PHE A 214 5.20 -3.69 -22.48
C PHE A 214 5.11 -4.45 -23.82
N TYR A 215 4.31 -3.94 -24.77
CA TYR A 215 4.06 -4.59 -26.06
C TYR A 215 4.27 -3.62 -27.23
N PRO A 216 5.53 -3.31 -27.59
CA PRO A 216 5.84 -2.32 -28.62
C PRO A 216 5.49 -2.77 -30.06
N GLU A 217 5.28 -4.08 -30.29
CA GLU A 217 5.03 -4.62 -31.64
C GLU A 217 3.55 -4.80 -32.00
N SER A 218 2.63 -4.75 -31.04
CA SER A 218 1.18 -4.97 -31.27
C SER A 218 0.38 -3.69 -31.53
N SER A 219 0.98 -2.50 -31.36
CA SER A 219 0.28 -1.21 -31.43
C SER A 219 -0.11 -0.73 -32.85
N SER A 220 -0.08 -1.59 -33.86
CA SER A 220 -0.50 -1.23 -35.22
C SER A 220 -1.20 -2.36 -35.95
N THR A 221 -2.49 -2.55 -35.68
CA THR A 221 -3.39 -3.12 -36.69
C THR A 221 -4.70 -2.37 -36.64
N SER A 222 -5.02 -1.70 -37.74
CA SER A 222 -6.22 -0.91 -37.96
C SER A 222 -7.40 -1.85 -38.21
N THR A 223 -8.11 -2.21 -37.15
CA THR A 223 -9.43 -2.83 -37.22
C THR A 223 -10.44 -2.00 -36.45
N SER A 224 -11.43 -1.49 -37.16
CA SER A 224 -12.54 -0.70 -36.63
C SER A 224 -13.28 -1.47 -35.53
N GLY A 225 -13.19 -1.03 -34.28
CA GLY A 225 -13.90 -1.62 -33.13
C GLY A 225 -13.02 -2.09 -31.96
N CYS A 226 -11.70 -1.86 -31.98
CA CYS A 226 -10.82 -2.27 -30.88
C CYS A 226 -10.94 -1.36 -29.63
N THR A 227 -10.93 -2.00 -28.46
CA THR A 227 -10.90 -1.33 -27.15
C THR A 227 -9.53 -0.72 -26.88
N THR A 228 -9.50 0.51 -26.34
CA THR A 228 -8.30 1.22 -25.91
C THR A 228 -8.08 1.05 -24.41
N PHE A 229 -6.83 0.83 -24.01
CA PHE A 229 -6.39 0.73 -22.63
C PHE A 229 -5.42 1.85 -22.30
N LEU A 230 -5.74 2.66 -21.30
CA LEU A 230 -4.90 3.74 -20.80
C LEU A 230 -4.12 3.23 -19.59
N THR A 231 -2.79 3.31 -19.66
CA THR A 231 -1.92 3.01 -18.52
C THR A 231 -1.63 4.29 -17.74
N VAL A 232 -1.87 4.26 -16.44
CA VAL A 232 -1.53 5.34 -15.48
C VAL A 232 -0.68 4.80 -14.32
N SER A 233 0.14 5.67 -13.74
CA SER A 233 1.02 5.38 -12.60
C SER A 233 0.21 5.29 -11.31
#